data_AF-A0A965X691-F1
#
_entry.id   AF-A0A965X691-F1
#
_cell.length_a   1.000
_cell.length_b   1.000
_cell.length_c   1.000
_cell.angle_alpha   90.00
_cell.angle_beta   90.00
_cell.angle_gamma   90.00
#
_symmetry.space_group_name_H-M   'P 1'
#
loop_
_entity.id
_entity.type
_entity.pdbx_description
1 polymer ?
#
loop_
_entity_poly.entity_id
_entity_poly.type
_entity_poly.pdbx_seq_one_letter_code
_entity_poly.pdbx_strand_id
1 'polypeptide(L)'
;GNVLNGFTIKATGTIEVKGIVEASAMEAGGDIFIRGGIQGGGRGVLQAKDGIYVRFAEYATIQAGSIVSAQSLLHSNVICFGSVEVIDGRGSIIGGNVCAGTYIAARYLGNPSGRTTELQVGLSPHNRAKIVEMEKMVQSLRKAVDRLQDILQDTPDAPSKSKQGQDKRMENVRKLLQCKKLMLDQEAELEELKNNLEGKKSGEVHALHTAYPGVCIAIGLARTMLDQPVTYATFRKGDGNIDFTNCRFKPRMGTMKKRRR
;
A
#
# COMPACT_ATOMS: atom_id res chain seq x y z
N GLY A 1 -20.78 14.60 19.54
CA GLY A 1 -19.71 15.18 20.36
C GLY A 1 -18.36 14.73 19.84
N ASN A 2 -17.34 14.79 20.69
CA ASN A 2 -16.05 14.14 20.44
C ASN A 2 -16.16 12.65 20.77
N VAL A 3 -15.27 11.84 20.19
CA VAL A 3 -15.07 10.43 20.55
C VAL A 3 -13.72 10.34 21.22
N LEU A 4 -13.72 9.97 22.51
CA LEU A 4 -12.51 9.89 23.31
C LEU A 4 -11.76 8.58 23.02
N ASN A 5 -10.53 8.51 23.52
CA ASN A 5 -9.66 7.35 23.42
C ASN A 5 -10.30 6.07 23.97
N GLY A 6 -10.05 4.95 23.30
CA GLY A 6 -10.44 3.61 23.75
C GLY A 6 -11.87 3.20 23.42
N PHE A 7 -12.66 4.09 22.82
CA PHE A 7 -14.01 3.74 22.38
C PHE A 7 -14.00 2.89 21.11
N THR A 8 -14.97 1.99 21.01
CA THR A 8 -15.27 1.24 19.79
C THR A 8 -16.71 1.51 19.41
N ILE A 9 -16.94 2.11 18.24
CA ILE A 9 -18.27 2.45 17.73
C ILE A 9 -18.55 1.58 16.52
N LYS A 10 -19.65 0.83 16.55
CA LYS A 10 -20.10 0.02 15.42
C LYS A 10 -21.51 0.42 15.02
N ALA A 11 -21.74 0.62 13.74
CA ALA A 11 -23.06 0.91 13.20
C ALA A 11 -23.28 0.16 11.88
N THR A 12 -24.50 -0.31 11.65
CA THR A 12 -24.87 -0.95 10.38
C THR A 12 -25.11 0.06 9.26
N GLY A 13 -25.37 1.33 9.61
CA GLY A 13 -25.53 2.43 8.67
C GLY A 13 -24.35 3.40 8.70
N THR A 14 -24.64 4.66 8.39
CA THR A 14 -23.69 5.77 8.38
C THR A 14 -23.38 6.26 9.79
N ILE A 15 -22.11 6.58 10.08
CA ILE A 15 -21.71 7.26 11.32
C ILE A 15 -21.35 8.72 11.03
N GLU A 16 -21.94 9.66 11.76
CA GLU A 16 -21.54 11.08 11.73
C GLU A 16 -20.99 11.53 13.09
N VAL A 17 -19.74 12.01 13.09
CA VAL A 17 -19.07 12.64 14.24
C VAL A 17 -18.83 14.11 13.93
N LYS A 18 -19.43 14.98 14.73
CA LYS A 18 -19.24 16.44 14.60
C LYS A 18 -17.91 16.94 15.16
N GLY A 19 -17.33 16.19 16.10
CA GLY A 19 -16.11 16.53 16.83
C GLY A 19 -14.84 15.85 16.31
N ILE A 20 -13.86 15.73 17.19
CA ILE A 20 -12.60 15.01 16.96
C ILE A 20 -12.74 13.57 17.48
N VAL A 21 -12.04 12.67 16.81
CA VAL A 21 -11.94 11.25 17.16
C VAL A 21 -10.51 10.97 17.63
N GLU A 22 -10.35 10.51 18.87
CA GLU A 22 -9.04 10.24 19.46
C GLU A 22 -8.87 8.74 19.69
N ALA A 23 -7.83 8.13 19.10
CA ALA A 23 -7.38 6.76 19.36
C ALA A 23 -8.51 5.72 19.57
N SER A 24 -9.54 5.77 18.73
CA SER A 24 -10.74 4.93 18.81
C SER A 24 -10.96 4.12 17.52
N ALA A 25 -11.71 3.04 17.63
CA ALA A 25 -12.11 2.22 16.49
C ALA A 25 -13.55 2.53 16.07
N MET A 26 -13.78 2.70 14.77
CA MET A 26 -15.09 2.96 14.20
C MET A 26 -15.34 2.06 12.99
N GLU A 27 -16.47 1.35 13.01
CA GLU A 27 -16.89 0.45 11.94
C GLU A 27 -18.31 0.83 11.48
N ALA A 28 -18.46 1.19 10.21
CA ALA A 28 -19.74 1.57 9.61
C ALA A 28 -20.09 0.64 8.44
N GLY A 29 -21.33 0.18 8.41
CA GLY A 29 -21.89 -0.53 7.26
C GLY A 29 -22.23 0.37 6.08
N GLY A 30 -22.27 1.70 6.28
CA GLY A 30 -22.35 2.71 5.22
C GLY A 30 -21.10 3.62 5.23
N ASP A 31 -21.33 4.94 5.20
CA ASP A 31 -20.28 5.96 5.23
C ASP A 31 -19.81 6.33 6.65
N ILE A 32 -18.61 6.89 6.79
CA ILE A 32 -18.16 7.61 7.99
C ILE A 32 -17.90 9.08 7.65
N PHE A 33 -18.59 9.98 8.35
CA PHE A 33 -18.39 11.43 8.27
C PHE A 33 -17.82 11.97 9.57
N ILE A 34 -16.59 12.49 9.54
CA ILE A 34 -15.94 13.16 10.67
C ILE A 34 -15.70 14.62 10.28
N ARG A 35 -16.46 15.55 10.86
CA ARG A 35 -16.33 16.99 10.55
C ARG A 35 -15.03 17.59 11.11
N GLY A 36 -14.56 17.07 12.23
CA GLY A 36 -13.23 17.30 12.76
C GLY A 36 -12.21 16.40 12.06
N GLY A 37 -11.33 15.76 12.82
CA GLY A 37 -10.39 14.79 12.28
C GLY A 37 -10.21 13.61 13.22
N ILE A 38 -9.33 12.71 12.83
CA ILE A 38 -8.89 11.60 13.66
C ILE A 38 -7.43 11.80 14.08
N GLN A 39 -7.19 11.70 15.38
CA GLN A 39 -5.87 11.58 15.98
C GLN A 39 -5.73 10.16 16.50
N GLY A 40 -5.23 9.26 15.64
CA GLY A 40 -5.25 7.84 15.91
C GLY A 40 -4.22 7.38 16.93
N GLY A 41 -3.10 8.10 17.09
CA GLY A 41 -2.03 7.70 18.02
C GLY A 41 -1.54 6.26 17.79
N GLY A 42 -1.64 5.75 16.56
CA GLY A 42 -1.31 4.36 16.19
C GLY A 42 -2.39 3.32 16.50
N ARG A 43 -3.48 3.70 17.16
CA ARG A 43 -4.60 2.79 17.53
C ARG A 43 -5.93 3.17 16.89
N GLY A 44 -6.03 4.35 16.29
CA GLY A 44 -7.23 4.81 15.61
C GLY A 44 -7.48 4.01 14.34
N VAL A 45 -8.66 3.39 14.25
CA VAL A 45 -9.09 2.60 13.09
C VAL A 45 -10.43 3.10 12.60
N LEU A 46 -10.51 3.45 11.32
CA LEU A 46 -11.76 3.79 10.64
C LEU A 46 -12.03 2.78 9.54
N GLN A 47 -13.16 2.09 9.61
CA GLN A 47 -13.56 1.11 8.61
C GLN A 47 -14.99 1.42 8.14
N ALA A 48 -15.14 1.68 6.85
CA ALA A 48 -16.44 1.91 6.22
C ALA A 48 -16.60 1.00 5.00
N LYS A 49 -17.81 0.45 4.81
CA LYS A 49 -18.11 -0.29 3.58
C LYS A 49 -18.19 0.62 2.35
N ASP A 50 -18.63 1.86 2.54
CA ASP A 50 -18.72 2.86 1.48
C ASP A 50 -17.55 3.85 1.59
N GLY A 51 -17.84 5.13 1.87
CA GLY A 51 -16.87 6.22 1.89
C GLY A 51 -16.48 6.68 3.29
N ILE A 52 -15.29 7.27 3.39
CA ILE A 52 -14.80 7.93 4.60
C ILE A 52 -14.46 9.38 4.27
N TYR A 53 -15.09 10.31 4.98
CA TYR A 53 -14.93 11.74 4.81
C TYR A 53 -14.44 12.33 6.13
N VAL A 54 -13.19 12.81 6.16
CA VAL A 54 -12.57 13.38 7.36
C VAL A 54 -11.94 14.73 7.02
N ARG A 55 -11.78 15.64 7.98
CA ARG A 55 -10.97 16.84 7.71
C ARG A 55 -9.49 16.50 7.68
N PHE A 56 -8.99 15.78 8.69
CA PHE A 56 -7.60 15.35 8.74
C PHE A 56 -7.50 13.99 9.43
N ALA A 57 -6.47 13.23 9.08
CA ALA A 57 -6.11 11.99 9.74
C ALA A 57 -4.63 11.96 10.08
N GLU A 58 -4.34 11.67 11.35
CA GLU A 58 -2.99 11.59 11.91
C GLU A 58 -2.80 10.23 12.59
N TYR A 59 -1.75 9.49 12.21
CA TYR A 59 -1.40 8.20 12.83
C TYR A 59 -2.60 7.24 12.93
N ALA A 60 -3.41 7.16 11.87
CA ALA A 60 -4.62 6.36 11.82
C ALA A 60 -4.56 5.31 10.70
N THR A 61 -5.30 4.22 10.90
CA THR A 61 -5.56 3.20 9.87
C THR A 61 -6.96 3.43 9.32
N ILE A 62 -7.07 3.65 8.02
CA ILE A 62 -8.32 3.98 7.35
C ILE A 62 -8.58 2.94 6.26
N GLN A 63 -9.76 2.35 6.26
CA GLN A 63 -10.20 1.41 5.24
C GLN A 63 -11.59 1.80 4.71
N ALA A 64 -11.70 2.05 3.41
CA ALA A 64 -12.95 2.42 2.75
C ALA A 64 -13.19 1.59 1.48
N GLY A 65 -14.45 1.27 1.19
CA GLY A 65 -14.85 0.56 -0.03
C GLY A 65 -14.85 1.43 -1.28
N SER A 66 -15.35 2.67 -1.20
CA SER A 66 -15.58 3.50 -2.38
C SER A 66 -14.64 4.69 -2.49
N ILE A 67 -14.55 5.52 -1.43
CA ILE A 67 -13.77 6.75 -1.47
C ILE A 67 -13.22 7.13 -0.10
N VAL A 68 -12.00 7.67 -0.06
CA VAL A 68 -11.48 8.40 1.10
C VAL A 68 -11.29 9.86 0.71
N SER A 69 -12.02 10.76 1.35
CA SER A 69 -11.90 12.20 1.18
C SER A 69 -11.32 12.83 2.43
N ALA A 70 -10.20 13.54 2.30
CA ALA A 70 -9.54 14.23 3.40
C ALA A 70 -9.01 15.61 2.99
N GLN A 71 -8.75 16.51 3.95
CA GLN A 71 -7.97 17.72 3.68
C GLN A 71 -6.48 17.51 3.94
N SER A 72 -6.13 16.55 4.82
CA SER A 72 -4.76 16.17 5.08
C SER A 72 -4.66 14.75 5.62
N LEU A 73 -3.71 13.98 5.10
CA LEU A 73 -3.31 12.67 5.64
C LEU A 73 -1.88 12.77 6.14
N LEU A 74 -1.64 12.44 7.40
CA LEU A 74 -0.32 12.47 8.02
C LEU A 74 -0.01 11.14 8.68
N HIS A 75 1.11 10.52 8.31
CA HIS A 75 1.62 9.28 8.91
C HIS A 75 0.54 8.20 9.08
N SER A 76 -0.37 8.12 8.12
CA SER A 76 -1.56 7.27 8.19
C SER A 76 -1.45 6.13 7.16
N ASN A 77 -2.07 5.01 7.47
CA ASN A 77 -2.19 3.89 6.54
C ASN A 77 -3.62 3.90 5.97
N VAL A 78 -3.75 4.16 4.68
CA VAL A 78 -5.04 4.33 4.02
C VAL A 78 -5.18 3.27 2.94
N ILE A 79 -6.26 2.49 3.03
CA ILE A 79 -6.62 1.47 2.04
C ILE A 79 -8.01 1.80 1.51
N CYS A 80 -8.09 2.20 0.25
CA CYS A 80 -9.35 2.44 -0.43
C CYS A 80 -9.48 1.51 -1.63
N PHE A 81 -10.61 0.79 -1.73
CA PHE A 81 -10.85 -0.06 -2.90
C PHE A 81 -11.29 0.75 -4.14
N GLY A 82 -11.74 2.00 -3.97
CA GLY A 82 -11.98 2.96 -5.05
C GLY A 82 -10.89 4.03 -5.11
N SER A 83 -11.22 5.29 -4.82
CA SER A 83 -10.32 6.43 -4.99
C SER A 83 -9.99 7.17 -3.69
N VAL A 84 -8.82 7.81 -3.64
CA VAL A 84 -8.43 8.70 -2.53
C VAL A 84 -8.32 10.13 -3.04
N GLU A 85 -9.06 11.05 -2.43
CA GLU A 85 -9.09 12.46 -2.78
C GLU A 85 -8.67 13.34 -1.59
N VAL A 86 -7.54 14.02 -1.72
CA VAL A 86 -6.99 14.96 -0.75
C VAL A 86 -6.80 16.32 -1.41
N ILE A 87 -7.90 16.86 -1.96
CA ILE A 87 -7.90 18.06 -2.81
C ILE A 87 -8.47 19.31 -2.12
N ASP A 88 -9.09 19.13 -0.95
CA ASP A 88 -9.68 20.20 -0.15
C ASP A 88 -8.70 20.75 0.89
N GLY A 89 -8.92 22.00 1.33
CA GLY A 89 -8.08 22.62 2.36
C GLY A 89 -6.61 22.72 1.96
N ARG A 90 -5.71 22.18 2.79
CA ARG A 90 -4.27 22.08 2.47
C ARG A 90 -4.01 21.09 1.33
N GLY A 91 -4.75 19.99 1.31
CA GLY A 91 -4.67 18.96 0.28
C GLY A 91 -3.36 18.18 0.30
N SER A 92 -2.85 17.84 1.48
CA SER A 92 -1.50 17.24 1.64
C SER A 92 -1.53 15.80 2.14
N ILE A 93 -0.75 14.93 1.49
CA ILE A 93 -0.45 13.57 1.96
C ILE A 93 1.01 13.53 2.39
N ILE A 94 1.28 13.33 3.68
CA ILE A 94 2.64 13.42 4.23
C ILE A 94 2.91 12.20 5.11
N GLY A 95 3.75 11.30 4.62
CA GLY A 95 4.14 10.11 5.37
C GLY A 95 3.04 9.04 5.45
N GLY A 96 3.48 7.81 5.65
CA GLY A 96 2.61 6.63 5.68
C GLY A 96 2.44 5.99 4.31
N ASN A 97 1.37 5.19 4.18
CA ASN A 97 1.09 4.39 3.00
C ASN A 97 -0.36 4.61 2.57
N VAL A 98 -0.56 5.05 1.33
CA VAL A 98 -1.89 5.30 0.75
C VAL A 98 -2.07 4.41 -0.47
N CYS A 99 -3.04 3.51 -0.39
CA CYS A 99 -3.41 2.57 -1.43
C CYS A 99 -4.81 2.90 -1.96
N ALA A 100 -4.96 3.01 -3.28
CA ALA A 100 -6.24 3.20 -3.95
C ALA A 100 -6.43 2.17 -5.07
N GLY A 101 -7.68 1.81 -5.36
CA GLY A 101 -8.00 0.95 -6.50
C GLY A 101 -7.87 1.69 -7.84
N THR A 102 -8.37 2.93 -7.92
CA THR A 102 -8.53 3.66 -9.20
C THR A 102 -7.55 4.82 -9.36
N TYR A 103 -7.56 5.79 -8.44
CA TYR A 103 -6.63 6.92 -8.44
C TYR A 103 -6.41 7.51 -7.05
N ILE A 104 -5.29 8.20 -6.91
CA ILE A 104 -4.99 9.08 -5.77
C ILE A 104 -4.84 10.50 -6.30
N ALA A 105 -5.58 11.46 -5.75
CA ALA A 105 -5.44 12.87 -6.10
C ALA A 105 -5.15 13.70 -4.85
N ALA A 106 -4.09 14.51 -4.86
CA ALA A 106 -3.82 15.48 -3.81
C ALA A 106 -3.16 16.74 -4.35
N ARG A 107 -3.21 17.85 -3.60
CA ARG A 107 -2.45 19.06 -3.96
C ARG A 107 -0.96 18.86 -3.75
N TYR A 108 -0.59 18.37 -2.57
CA TYR A 108 0.79 18.13 -2.18
C TYR A 108 0.99 16.65 -1.84
N LEU A 109 1.93 16.01 -2.54
CA LEU A 109 2.37 14.66 -2.22
C LEU A 109 3.74 14.77 -1.54
N GLY A 110 3.85 14.21 -0.34
CA GLY A 110 5.03 14.33 0.51
C GLY A 110 5.22 15.75 1.06
N ASN A 111 6.44 16.01 1.52
CA ASN A 111 6.83 17.32 2.05
C ASN A 111 8.26 17.70 1.63
N PRO A 112 8.64 18.99 1.71
CA PRO A 112 9.99 19.44 1.37
C PRO A 112 11.10 18.77 2.19
N SER A 113 10.78 18.29 3.40
CA SER A 113 11.74 17.58 4.26
C SER A 113 12.09 16.17 3.77
N GLY A 114 11.51 15.70 2.66
CA GLY A 114 11.83 14.39 2.07
C GLY A 114 11.29 13.20 2.86
N ARG A 115 10.22 13.38 3.66
CA ARG A 115 9.63 12.26 4.41
C ARG A 115 9.04 11.24 3.43
N THR A 116 9.39 9.99 3.64
CA THR A 116 8.95 8.87 2.83
C THR A 116 7.42 8.75 2.83
N THR A 117 6.83 8.88 1.65
CA THR A 117 5.38 8.82 1.45
C THR A 117 5.11 7.80 0.36
N GLU A 118 4.47 6.68 0.69
CA GLU A 118 4.17 5.64 -0.29
C GLU A 118 2.74 5.80 -0.84
N LEU A 119 2.62 5.90 -2.15
CA LEU A 119 1.37 6.05 -2.88
C LEU A 119 1.23 4.90 -3.87
N GLN A 120 0.14 4.16 -3.81
CA GLN A 120 -0.07 2.97 -4.61
C GLN A 120 -1.43 2.95 -5.27
N VAL A 121 -1.47 2.62 -6.56
CA VAL A 121 -2.72 2.57 -7.32
C VAL A 121 -2.75 1.39 -8.29
N GLY A 122 -3.94 0.88 -8.59
CA GLY A 122 -4.18 -0.07 -9.68
C GLY A 122 -3.93 -1.53 -9.32
N LEU A 123 -3.55 -1.81 -8.08
CA LEU A 123 -3.42 -3.16 -7.55
C LEU A 123 -4.29 -3.30 -6.31
N SER A 124 -5.13 -4.33 -6.25
CA SER A 124 -5.94 -4.56 -5.06
C SER A 124 -5.02 -4.85 -3.86
N PRO A 125 -5.39 -4.39 -2.65
CA PRO A 125 -4.60 -4.65 -1.44
C PRO A 125 -4.37 -6.16 -1.21
N HIS A 126 -5.37 -6.99 -1.54
CA HIS A 126 -5.27 -8.45 -1.43
C HIS A 126 -4.23 -9.04 -2.40
N ASN A 127 -4.26 -8.63 -3.66
CA ASN A 127 -3.28 -9.12 -4.64
C ASN A 127 -1.87 -8.65 -4.30
N ARG A 128 -1.73 -7.42 -3.78
CA ARG A 128 -0.44 -6.90 -3.31
C ARG A 128 0.07 -7.68 -2.11
N ALA A 129 -0.78 -7.95 -1.13
CA ALA A 129 -0.42 -8.76 0.03
C ALA A 129 0.05 -10.15 -0.41
N LYS A 130 -0.68 -10.79 -1.33
CA LYS A 130 -0.29 -12.08 -1.91
C LYS A 130 1.07 -12.02 -2.62
N ILE A 131 1.33 -11.01 -3.44
CA ILE A 131 2.64 -10.82 -4.09
C ILE A 131 3.75 -10.68 -3.05
N VAL A 132 3.58 -9.80 -2.06
CA VAL A 132 4.59 -9.56 -1.02
C VAL A 132 4.85 -10.83 -0.19
N GLU A 133 3.83 -11.62 0.09
CA GLU A 133 3.95 -12.88 0.79
C GLU A 133 4.71 -13.93 -0.03
N MET A 134 4.36 -14.09 -1.32
CA MET A 134 5.06 -15.00 -2.22
C MET A 134 6.52 -14.56 -2.46
N GLU A 135 6.79 -13.25 -2.60
CA GLU A 135 8.16 -12.71 -2.72
C GLU A 135 9.01 -13.03 -1.49
N LYS A 136 8.43 -12.89 -0.29
CA LYS A 136 9.11 -13.28 0.97
C LYS A 136 9.35 -14.79 1.02
N MET A 137 8.38 -15.60 0.58
CA MET A 137 8.52 -17.05 0.54
C MET A 137 9.66 -17.46 -0.39
N VAL A 138 9.67 -16.97 -1.64
CA VAL A 138 10.75 -17.18 -2.62
C VAL A 138 12.10 -16.75 -2.05
N GLN A 139 12.18 -15.58 -1.42
CA GLN A 139 13.45 -15.10 -0.83
C GLN A 139 13.95 -15.99 0.31
N SER A 140 13.05 -16.55 1.13
CA SER A 140 13.43 -17.47 2.20
C SER A 140 13.89 -18.84 1.66
N LEU A 141 13.25 -19.35 0.59
CA LEU A 141 13.67 -20.55 -0.12
C LEU A 141 15.03 -20.36 -0.80
N ARG A 142 15.27 -19.23 -1.47
CA ARG A 142 16.58 -18.86 -2.05
C ARG A 142 17.68 -18.94 -1.00
N LYS A 143 17.49 -18.28 0.16
CA LYS A 143 18.45 -18.35 1.28
C LYS A 143 18.65 -19.77 1.84
N ALA A 144 17.66 -20.65 1.74
CA ALA A 144 17.81 -22.04 2.16
C ALA A 144 18.60 -22.87 1.13
N VAL A 145 18.35 -22.63 -0.16
CA VAL A 145 19.11 -23.21 -1.28
C VAL A 145 20.57 -22.79 -1.21
N ASP A 146 20.85 -21.50 -1.04
CA ASP A 146 22.22 -20.97 -0.94
C ASP A 146 22.98 -21.64 0.22
N ARG A 147 22.38 -21.69 1.41
CA ARG A 147 22.97 -22.36 2.59
C ARG A 147 23.25 -23.85 2.35
N LEU A 148 22.36 -24.56 1.66
CA LEU A 148 22.56 -25.97 1.33
C LEU A 148 23.64 -26.16 0.27
N GLN A 149 23.77 -25.23 -0.68
CA GLN A 149 24.87 -25.22 -1.65
C GLN A 149 26.22 -24.97 -0.97
N ASP A 150 26.30 -24.00 -0.05
CA ASP A 150 27.50 -23.71 0.72
C ASP A 150 27.97 -24.95 1.51
N ILE A 151 27.06 -25.61 2.23
CA ILE A 151 27.37 -26.86 2.96
C ILE A 151 27.92 -27.95 2.03
N LEU A 152 27.37 -28.07 0.82
CA LEU A 152 27.81 -29.06 -0.16
C LEU A 152 29.14 -28.69 -0.84
N GLN A 153 29.46 -27.39 -0.96
CA GLN A 153 30.75 -26.91 -1.45
C GLN A 153 31.86 -27.04 -0.40
N ASP A 154 31.57 -26.76 0.87
CA ASP A 154 32.47 -26.93 2.02
C ASP A 154 32.75 -28.39 2.35
N THR A 155 31.93 -29.30 1.81
CA THR A 155 32.14 -30.75 1.86
C THR A 155 32.45 -31.30 0.45
N PRO A 156 33.59 -30.90 -0.16
CA PRO A 156 33.96 -31.40 -1.48
C PRO A 156 34.12 -32.93 -1.43
N ASP A 157 34.23 -33.58 -2.59
CA ASP A 157 34.42 -35.03 -2.78
C ASP A 157 35.71 -35.59 -2.15
N ALA A 158 35.94 -35.35 -0.86
CA ALA A 158 36.83 -36.16 -0.07
C ALA A 158 36.12 -37.51 0.13
N PRO A 159 36.76 -38.64 -0.22
CA PRO A 159 36.21 -39.96 0.04
C PRO A 159 36.18 -40.19 1.56
N SER A 160 35.12 -39.71 2.23
CA SER A 160 34.90 -40.00 3.64
C SER A 160 34.61 -41.49 3.77
N LYS A 161 35.52 -42.23 4.42
CA LYS A 161 35.49 -43.70 4.59
C LYS A 161 34.30 -44.24 5.40
N SER A 162 33.31 -43.42 5.77
CA SER A 162 32.15 -43.82 6.59
C SER A 162 30.82 -43.68 5.82
N LYS A 163 30.02 -44.76 5.81
CA LYS A 163 28.65 -44.79 5.23
C LYS A 163 27.78 -43.63 5.74
N GLN A 164 27.96 -43.25 7.01
CA GLN A 164 27.20 -42.18 7.67
C GLN A 164 27.47 -40.78 7.09
N GLY A 165 28.65 -40.53 6.51
CA GLY A 165 28.97 -39.26 5.82
C GLY A 165 28.33 -39.17 4.44
N GLN A 166 28.31 -40.29 3.70
CA GLN A 166 27.64 -40.37 2.41
C GLN A 166 26.11 -40.28 2.53
N ASP A 167 25.51 -40.90 3.54
CA ASP A 167 24.06 -40.80 3.80
C ASP A 167 23.63 -39.36 4.12
N LYS A 168 24.38 -38.65 4.96
CA LYS A 168 24.11 -37.24 5.28
C LYS A 168 24.27 -36.33 4.06
N ARG A 169 25.25 -36.58 3.20
CA ARG A 169 25.43 -35.82 1.96
C ARG A 169 24.29 -36.09 0.98
N MET A 170 23.90 -37.36 0.80
CA MET A 170 22.78 -37.73 -0.08
C MET A 170 21.45 -37.14 0.43
N GLU A 171 21.23 -37.08 1.74
CA GLU A 171 20.10 -36.41 2.37
C GLU A 171 20.10 -34.89 2.08
N ASN A 172 21.26 -34.23 2.20
CA ASN A 172 21.39 -32.80 1.90
C ASN A 172 21.18 -32.50 0.40
N VAL A 173 21.67 -33.35 -0.50
CA VAL A 173 21.41 -33.24 -1.95
C VAL A 173 19.92 -33.40 -2.25
N ARG A 174 19.23 -34.37 -1.62
CA ARG A 174 17.78 -34.55 -1.78
C ARG A 174 17.01 -33.32 -1.31
N LYS A 175 17.34 -32.78 -0.14
CA LYS A 175 16.74 -31.55 0.40
C LYS A 175 17.00 -30.35 -0.52
N LEU A 176 18.21 -30.21 -1.04
CA LEU A 176 18.55 -29.16 -1.99
C LEU A 176 17.68 -29.25 -3.25
N LEU A 177 17.57 -30.42 -3.87
CA LEU A 177 16.75 -30.62 -5.07
C LEU A 177 15.26 -30.32 -4.79
N GLN A 178 14.75 -30.75 -3.64
CA GLN A 178 13.36 -30.48 -3.24
C GLN A 178 13.10 -28.99 -3.01
N CYS A 179 13.98 -28.31 -2.25
CA CYS A 179 13.88 -26.87 -2.01
C CYS A 179 14.02 -26.07 -3.30
N LYS A 180 14.95 -26.46 -4.19
CA LYS A 180 15.15 -25.80 -5.48
C LYS A 180 13.96 -25.97 -6.40
N LYS A 181 13.35 -27.17 -6.44
CA LYS A 181 12.11 -27.39 -7.19
C LYS A 181 10.97 -26.52 -6.67
N LEU A 182 10.73 -26.53 -5.35
CA LEU A 182 9.70 -25.70 -4.71
C LEU A 182 9.93 -24.20 -4.98
N MET A 183 11.18 -23.75 -4.97
CA MET A 183 11.54 -22.37 -5.28
C MET A 183 11.17 -21.99 -6.72
N LEU A 184 11.52 -22.83 -7.70
CA LEU A 184 11.19 -22.61 -9.11
C LEU A 184 9.67 -22.63 -9.35
N ASP A 185 8.95 -23.56 -8.72
CA ASP A 185 7.49 -23.63 -8.83
C ASP A 185 6.82 -22.36 -8.28
N GLN A 186 7.29 -21.87 -7.12
CA GLN A 186 6.80 -20.62 -6.52
C GLN A 186 7.19 -19.37 -7.33
N GLU A 187 8.36 -19.36 -7.95
CA GLU A 187 8.79 -18.28 -8.85
C GLU A 187 7.89 -18.22 -10.10
N ALA A 188 7.58 -19.37 -10.70
CA ALA A 188 6.68 -19.44 -11.85
C ALA A 188 5.26 -18.96 -11.49
N GLU A 189 4.69 -19.41 -10.37
CA GLU A 189 3.36 -18.97 -9.92
C GLU A 189 3.32 -17.46 -9.65
N LEU A 190 4.40 -16.91 -9.10
CA LEU A 190 4.55 -15.47 -8.85
C LEU A 190 4.65 -14.67 -10.16
N GLU A 191 5.37 -15.17 -11.17
CA GLU A 191 5.41 -14.54 -12.49
C GLU A 191 4.05 -14.59 -13.19
N GLU A 192 3.34 -15.72 -13.15
CA GLU A 192 1.98 -15.84 -13.70
C GLU A 192 1.02 -14.85 -13.03
N LEU A 193 1.08 -14.75 -11.70
CA LEU A 193 0.26 -13.79 -10.96
C LEU A 193 0.57 -12.36 -11.38
N LYS A 194 1.86 -12.01 -11.53
CA LYS A 194 2.29 -10.68 -11.99
C LYS A 194 1.76 -10.38 -13.39
N ASN A 195 1.92 -11.30 -14.34
CA ASN A 195 1.45 -11.16 -15.72
C ASN A 195 -0.07 -10.96 -15.80
N ASN A 196 -0.83 -11.73 -15.02
CA ASN A 196 -2.29 -11.60 -14.93
C ASN A 196 -2.76 -10.22 -14.42
N LEU A 197 -1.92 -9.53 -13.65
CA LEU A 197 -2.23 -8.23 -13.09
C LEU A 197 -1.80 -7.07 -14.00
N GLU A 198 -0.84 -7.29 -14.89
CA GLU A 198 -0.39 -6.27 -15.85
C GLU A 198 -1.45 -5.89 -16.89
N GLY A 199 -2.35 -6.82 -17.24
CA GLY A 199 -3.40 -6.60 -18.24
C GLY A 199 -4.59 -5.74 -17.76
N LYS A 200 -4.62 -5.28 -16.51
CA LYS A 200 -5.73 -4.47 -15.97
C LYS A 200 -5.45 -2.98 -16.09
N LYS A 201 -6.51 -2.19 -16.34
CA LYS A 201 -6.44 -0.71 -16.43
C LYS A 201 -5.64 -0.16 -15.25
N SER A 202 -4.52 0.47 -15.58
CA SER A 202 -3.59 1.04 -14.61
C SER A 202 -4.22 2.27 -13.96
N GLY A 203 -4.06 2.39 -12.64
CA GLY A 203 -4.52 3.56 -11.91
C GLY A 203 -3.66 4.80 -12.15
N GLU A 204 -4.11 5.95 -11.68
CA GLU A 204 -3.41 7.23 -11.86
C GLU A 204 -3.09 7.91 -10.52
N VAL A 205 -1.98 8.63 -10.43
CA VAL A 205 -1.66 9.49 -9.27
C VAL A 205 -1.57 10.94 -9.73
N HIS A 206 -2.32 11.82 -9.08
CA HIS A 206 -2.42 13.23 -9.44
C HIS A 206 -1.84 14.12 -8.35
N ALA A 207 -0.83 14.90 -8.71
CA ALA A 207 -0.31 16.02 -7.95
C ALA A 207 -0.85 17.32 -8.55
N LEU A 208 -1.83 17.93 -7.87
CA LEU A 208 -2.45 19.19 -8.31
C LEU A 208 -1.54 20.41 -8.09
N HIS A 209 -0.48 20.30 -7.29
CA HIS A 209 0.50 21.37 -7.10
C HIS A 209 1.93 20.84 -7.13
N THR A 210 2.36 20.05 -6.13
CA THR A 210 3.75 19.57 -6.04
C THR A 210 3.81 18.17 -5.43
N ALA A 211 4.53 17.26 -6.08
CA ALA A 211 5.04 16.04 -5.51
C ALA A 211 6.51 16.25 -5.11
N TYR A 212 6.81 16.09 -3.83
CA TYR A 212 8.14 16.35 -3.28
C TYR A 212 9.07 15.13 -3.39
N PRO A 213 10.39 15.34 -3.23
CA PRO A 213 11.34 14.23 -3.11
C PRO A 213 10.98 13.27 -1.97
N GLY A 214 11.34 12.00 -2.11
CA GLY A 214 11.02 10.94 -1.13
C GLY A 214 9.59 10.39 -1.24
N VAL A 215 8.76 10.96 -2.12
CA VAL A 215 7.49 10.33 -2.52
C VAL A 215 7.80 9.13 -3.38
N CYS A 216 7.26 7.98 -2.98
CA CYS A 216 7.35 6.76 -3.74
C CYS A 216 5.99 6.42 -4.34
N ILE A 217 5.94 6.39 -5.66
CA ILE A 217 4.73 6.14 -6.44
C ILE A 217 4.84 4.72 -7.01
N ALA A 218 3.81 3.92 -6.78
CA ALA A 218 3.68 2.60 -7.36
C ALA A 218 2.33 2.49 -8.10
N ILE A 219 2.39 2.09 -9.37
CA ILE A 219 1.21 1.93 -10.21
C ILE A 219 1.26 0.52 -10.80
N GLY A 220 0.35 -0.34 -10.33
CA GLY A 220 0.44 -1.79 -10.60
C GLY A 220 1.71 -2.38 -9.99
N LEU A 221 2.58 -2.92 -10.84
CA LEU A 221 3.88 -3.48 -10.47
C LEU A 221 5.04 -2.50 -10.63
N ALA A 222 4.84 -1.41 -11.39
CA ALA A 222 5.87 -0.40 -11.60
C ALA A 222 6.00 0.47 -10.34
N ARG A 223 7.24 0.85 -10.01
CA ARG A 223 7.56 1.69 -8.84
C ARG A 223 8.59 2.74 -9.23
N THR A 224 8.42 3.96 -8.72
CA THR A 224 9.35 5.07 -8.90
C THR A 224 9.43 5.87 -7.61
N MET A 225 10.63 6.33 -7.28
CA MET A 225 10.85 7.29 -6.21
C MET A 225 11.21 8.62 -6.84
N LEU A 226 10.63 9.70 -6.32
CA LEU A 226 10.96 11.05 -6.78
C LEU A 226 12.21 11.53 -6.05
N ASP A 227 13.25 11.87 -6.82
CA ASP A 227 14.47 12.49 -6.30
C ASP A 227 14.40 14.02 -6.36
N GLN A 228 13.59 14.56 -7.27
CA GLN A 228 13.37 15.99 -7.47
C GLN A 228 11.87 16.32 -7.35
N PRO A 229 11.52 17.55 -6.91
CA PRO A 229 10.13 17.96 -6.85
C PRO A 229 9.54 18.07 -8.26
N VAL A 230 8.36 17.49 -8.46
CA VAL A 230 7.60 17.57 -9.71
C VAL A 230 6.31 18.36 -9.46
N THR A 231 6.09 19.43 -10.21
CA THR A 231 4.90 20.27 -10.07
C THR A 231 3.82 19.94 -11.09
N TYR A 232 2.55 20.04 -10.69
CA TYR A 232 1.38 19.89 -11.57
C TYR A 232 1.45 18.64 -12.47
N ALA A 233 1.58 17.46 -11.88
CA ALA A 233 1.80 16.22 -12.60
C ALA A 233 0.69 15.17 -12.39
N THR A 234 0.38 14.43 -13.45
CA THR A 234 -0.34 13.15 -13.40
C THR A 234 0.65 12.04 -13.76
N PHE A 235 0.89 11.13 -12.82
CA PHE A 235 1.71 9.93 -12.98
C PHE A 235 0.86 8.75 -13.46
N ARG A 236 1.36 8.03 -14.47
CA ARG A 236 0.70 6.88 -15.10
C ARG A 236 1.72 5.81 -15.44
N LYS A 237 1.29 4.55 -15.45
CA LYS A 237 2.11 3.44 -15.97
C LYS A 237 2.16 3.55 -17.49
N GLY A 238 3.37 3.70 -18.04
CA GLY A 238 3.70 3.54 -19.46
C GLY A 238 4.23 2.14 -19.75
N ASP A 239 5.12 2.00 -20.73
CA ASP A 239 5.76 0.73 -21.13
C ASP A 239 6.73 0.20 -20.06
N GLY A 240 6.19 -0.25 -18.92
CA GLY A 240 6.93 -0.79 -17.77
C GLY A 240 7.41 0.24 -16.75
N ASN A 241 7.50 1.53 -17.13
CA ASN A 241 7.90 2.63 -16.26
C ASN A 241 6.72 3.54 -15.84
N ILE A 242 6.96 4.41 -14.86
CA ILE A 242 6.00 5.45 -14.46
C ILE A 242 6.41 6.75 -15.12
N ASP A 243 5.59 7.22 -16.06
CA ASP A 243 5.76 8.52 -16.71
C ASP A 243 4.83 9.55 -16.07
N PHE A 244 5.16 10.83 -16.22
CA PHE A 244 4.29 11.92 -15.80
C PHE A 244 3.98 12.89 -16.94
N THR A 245 2.78 13.44 -16.90
CA THR A 245 2.29 14.47 -17.82
C THR A 245 1.67 15.60 -17.02
N ASN A 246 1.40 16.76 -17.65
CA ASN A 246 0.69 17.85 -16.99
C ASN A 246 -0.61 17.35 -16.32
N CYS A 247 -0.89 17.87 -15.12
CA CYS A 247 -2.03 17.43 -14.32
C CYS A 247 -3.34 17.60 -15.10
N ARG A 248 -4.01 16.47 -15.39
CA ARG A 248 -5.30 16.41 -16.10
C ARG A 248 -6.48 16.22 -15.15
N PHE A 249 -6.24 16.21 -13.84
CA PHE A 249 -7.28 15.91 -12.87
C PHE A 249 -8.35 17.01 -12.90
N LYS A 250 -9.54 16.64 -13.39
CA LYS A 250 -10.74 17.46 -13.26
C LYS A 250 -11.54 16.88 -12.10
N PRO A 251 -11.60 17.57 -10.94
CA PRO A 251 -12.46 17.11 -9.86
C PRO A 251 -13.88 17.00 -10.42
N ARG A 252 -14.56 15.88 -10.16
CA ARG A 252 -16.00 15.79 -10.41
C ARG A 252 -16.64 16.85 -9.53
N MET A 253 -17.05 17.98 -10.10
CA MET A 253 -17.88 18.97 -9.40
C MET A 253 -19.27 18.35 -9.18
N GLY A 254 -19.35 17.46 -8.18
CA GLY A 254 -20.57 16.84 -7.70
C GLY A 254 -20.92 17.39 -6.32
N THR A 255 -21.83 18.36 -6.30
CA THR A 255 -22.85 18.53 -5.23
C THR A 255 -22.43 18.71 -3.75
N MET A 256 -21.18 18.97 -3.38
CA MET A 256 -20.85 19.26 -1.95
C MET A 256 -21.05 20.74 -1.53
N LYS A 257 -21.52 21.62 -2.43
CA LYS A 257 -21.85 23.03 -2.09
C LYS A 257 -23.21 23.24 -1.41
N LYS A 258 -24.06 22.21 -1.24
CA LYS A 258 -25.41 22.38 -0.65
C LYS A 258 -25.65 21.79 0.75
N ARG A 259 -24.66 21.17 1.40
CA ARG A 259 -24.80 20.63 2.78
C ARG A 259 -24.05 21.42 3.86
N ARG A 260 -23.65 22.66 3.54
CA ARG A 260 -23.18 23.66 4.50
C ARG A 260 -24.25 24.75 4.69
N ARG A 261 -25.35 24.38 5.34
CA ARG A 261 -26.18 25.28 6.14
C ARG A 261 -26.67 24.48 7.34
#